data_AF-A0A9D4NEE2-F1
#
_entry.id   AF-A0A9D4NEE2-F1
#
_cell.length_a   1.000
_cell.length_b   1.000
_cell.length_c   1.000
_cell.angle_alpha   90.00
_cell.angle_beta   90.00
_cell.angle_gamma   90.00
#
_symmetry.space_group_name_H-M   'P 1'
#
loop_
_entity.id
_entity.type
_entity.pdbx_description
1 polymer ?
#
loop_
_entity_poly.entity_id
_entity_poly.type
_entity_poly.pdbx_seq_one_letter_code
_entity_poly.pdbx_strand_id
1 'polypeptide(L)'
;MASVSDDEIIKKRLLIDGDAGNDEKRLTNFLRMFIRWCNSDDSPEESHISVQRMLMTLAQSDHAIQKSAQVYKMNLLEQEKYSQLNQQIGKYSELNQQIGKYSELNQQIVNQIQEAEQKIIGSKKELLEAKQIRKNRQEYDTMAKDIQKHPDRLGTTKKLELVAEELSQLEETKKTMEQKLDMRRKQFHVLISAIHELQAMLEEEEGGMVQEGETAKPDEMDTT
;
A
#
# COMPACT_ATOMS: atom_id res chain seq x y z
N MET A 1 21.03 -65.61 -26.46
CA MET A 1 19.68 -66.21 -26.42
C MET A 1 19.07 -65.81 -25.09
N ALA A 2 18.23 -64.77 -25.05
CA ALA A 2 17.58 -64.37 -23.80
C ALA A 2 16.63 -65.48 -23.37
N SER A 3 16.79 -66.01 -22.15
CA SER A 3 15.88 -67.01 -21.58
C SER A 3 14.50 -66.39 -21.47
N VAL A 4 13.53 -66.97 -22.16
CA VAL A 4 12.11 -66.60 -22.06
C VAL A 4 11.72 -66.62 -20.58
N SER A 5 11.27 -65.48 -20.05
CA SER A 5 10.89 -65.36 -18.63
C SER A 5 9.69 -66.26 -18.35
N ASP A 6 9.62 -66.86 -17.15
CA ASP A 6 8.49 -67.70 -16.73
C ASP A 6 7.15 -66.95 -16.87
N ASP A 7 7.13 -65.64 -16.71
CA ASP A 7 5.96 -64.79 -16.97
C ASP A 7 5.53 -64.77 -18.44
N GLU A 8 6.47 -64.83 -19.38
CA GLU A 8 6.14 -64.94 -20.81
C GLU A 8 5.63 -66.33 -21.16
N ILE A 9 6.17 -67.37 -20.52
CA ILE A 9 5.70 -68.76 -20.67
C ILE A 9 4.28 -68.88 -20.12
N ILE A 10 4.02 -68.32 -18.93
CA ILE A 10 2.71 -68.32 -18.28
C ILE A 10 1.71 -67.50 -19.08
N LYS A 11 2.07 -66.31 -19.57
CA LYS A 11 1.19 -65.50 -20.44
C LYS A 11 0.86 -66.21 -21.75
N LYS A 12 1.86 -66.80 -22.42
CA LYS A 12 1.62 -67.62 -23.64
C LYS A 12 0.73 -68.81 -23.33
N ARG A 13 0.97 -69.49 -22.21
CA ARG A 13 0.19 -70.65 -21.79
C ARG A 13 -1.24 -70.28 -21.40
N LEU A 14 -1.49 -69.17 -20.72
CA LEU A 14 -2.84 -68.67 -20.42
C LEU A 14 -3.60 -68.17 -21.65
N LEU A 15 -2.91 -67.53 -22.60
CA LEU A 15 -3.50 -67.12 -23.88
C LEU A 15 -3.89 -68.32 -24.75
N ILE A 16 -3.15 -69.43 -24.64
CA ILE A 16 -3.45 -70.69 -25.33
C ILE A 16 -4.52 -71.46 -24.53
N ASP A 17 -4.30 -71.74 -23.24
CA ASP A 17 -5.13 -72.61 -22.39
C ASP A 17 -6.50 -72.01 -22.01
N GLY A 18 -6.74 -70.71 -22.23
CA GLY A 18 -8.05 -70.08 -22.01
C GLY A 18 -9.19 -70.64 -22.87
N ASP A 19 -8.88 -71.26 -24.02
CA ASP A 19 -9.83 -71.97 -24.91
C ASP A 19 -9.19 -73.23 -25.56
N ALA A 20 -7.86 -73.30 -25.72
CA ALA A 20 -7.18 -74.37 -26.48
C ALA A 20 -7.05 -75.72 -25.76
N GLY A 21 -7.25 -75.78 -24.44
CA GLY A 21 -7.26 -77.05 -23.71
C GLY A 21 -8.40 -77.99 -24.16
N ASN A 22 -9.47 -77.43 -24.75
CA ASN A 22 -10.53 -78.20 -25.39
C ASN A 22 -10.18 -78.61 -26.83
N ASP A 23 -9.40 -77.78 -27.52
CA ASP A 23 -9.00 -78.02 -28.92
C ASP A 23 -7.96 -79.13 -29.03
N GLU A 24 -6.98 -79.18 -28.13
CA GLU A 24 -6.01 -80.28 -28.05
C GLU A 24 -6.71 -81.62 -27.77
N LYS A 25 -7.69 -81.61 -26.85
CA LYS A 25 -8.54 -82.78 -26.58
C LYS A 25 -9.36 -83.18 -27.80
N ARG A 26 -9.90 -82.20 -28.55
CA ARG A 26 -10.68 -82.43 -29.77
C ARG A 26 -9.83 -83.08 -30.87
N LEU A 27 -8.61 -82.59 -31.10
CA LEU A 27 -7.66 -83.18 -32.06
C LEU A 27 -7.21 -84.58 -31.64
N THR A 28 -6.94 -84.77 -30.35
CA THR A 28 -6.58 -86.08 -29.79
C THR A 28 -7.73 -87.08 -29.94
N ASN A 29 -8.98 -86.64 -29.76
CA ASN A 29 -10.17 -87.46 -29.96
C ASN A 29 -10.39 -87.78 -31.44
N PHE A 30 -10.21 -86.82 -32.34
CA PHE A 30 -10.25 -87.03 -33.79
C PHE A 30 -9.23 -88.11 -34.21
N LEU A 31 -7.99 -88.00 -33.74
CA LEU A 31 -6.94 -88.98 -34.02
C LEU A 31 -7.32 -90.39 -33.55
N ARG A 32 -7.88 -90.51 -32.33
CA ARG A 32 -8.38 -91.79 -31.81
C ARG A 32 -9.53 -92.37 -32.65
N MET A 33 -10.46 -91.53 -33.09
CA MET A 33 -11.56 -91.95 -33.97
C MET A 33 -11.05 -92.42 -35.33
N PHE A 34 -10.07 -91.73 -35.90
CA PHE A 34 -9.45 -92.09 -37.17
C PHE A 34 -8.74 -93.44 -37.09
N ILE A 35 -7.88 -93.63 -36.08
CA ILE A 35 -7.16 -94.91 -35.88
C ILE A 35 -8.15 -96.06 -35.69
N ARG A 36 -9.24 -95.85 -34.93
CA ARG A 36 -10.27 -96.88 -34.74
C ARG A 36 -10.97 -97.23 -36.05
N TRP A 37 -11.34 -96.23 -36.84
CA TRP A 37 -12.00 -96.42 -38.13
C TRP A 37 -11.11 -97.13 -39.15
N CYS A 38 -9.80 -96.88 -39.16
CA CYS A 38 -8.87 -97.59 -40.05
C CYS A 38 -8.71 -99.08 -39.71
N ASN A 39 -9.05 -99.49 -38.50
CA ASN A 39 -8.88 -100.86 -38.00
C ASN A 39 -10.22 -101.57 -37.73
N SER A 40 -11.35 -101.02 -38.18
CA SER A 40 -12.67 -101.63 -37.99
C SER A 40 -13.15 -102.37 -39.24
N ASP A 41 -13.79 -103.51 -39.04
CA ASP A 41 -14.55 -104.24 -40.06
C ASP A 41 -16.02 -103.77 -40.05
N ASP A 42 -16.21 -102.45 -40.02
CA ASP A 42 -17.55 -101.83 -39.95
C ASP A 42 -18.29 -101.99 -41.29
N SER A 43 -19.62 -102.08 -41.23
CA SER A 43 -20.44 -102.04 -42.45
C SER A 43 -20.27 -100.70 -43.19
N PRO A 44 -20.58 -100.64 -44.50
CA PRO A 44 -20.48 -99.38 -45.27
C PRO A 44 -21.25 -98.21 -44.66
N GLU A 45 -22.38 -98.48 -44.01
CA GLU A 45 -23.23 -97.49 -43.36
C GLU A 45 -22.62 -96.96 -42.05
N GLU A 46 -22.04 -97.85 -41.24
CA GLU A 46 -21.34 -97.49 -39.99
C GLU A 46 -20.02 -96.73 -40.27
N SER A 47 -19.30 -97.16 -41.31
CA SER A 47 -18.12 -96.47 -41.81
C SER A 47 -18.44 -95.05 -42.27
N HIS A 48 -19.54 -94.87 -43.02
CA HIS A 48 -20.01 -93.55 -43.43
C HIS A 48 -20.35 -92.64 -42.24
N ILE A 49 -21.03 -93.16 -41.21
CA ILE A 49 -21.34 -92.39 -39.99
C ILE A 49 -20.07 -91.95 -39.26
N SER A 50 -19.07 -92.83 -39.18
CA SER A 50 -17.77 -92.53 -38.56
C SER A 50 -17.02 -91.42 -39.30
N VAL A 51 -17.00 -91.46 -40.64
CA VAL A 51 -16.43 -90.41 -41.49
C VAL A 51 -17.15 -89.07 -41.29
N GLN A 52 -18.48 -89.04 -41.26
CA GLN A 52 -19.24 -87.81 -41.04
C GLN A 52 -18.93 -87.16 -39.68
N ARG A 53 -18.78 -87.96 -38.61
CA ARG A 53 -18.40 -87.44 -37.28
C ARG A 53 -16.97 -86.89 -37.27
N MET A 54 -16.05 -87.54 -37.99
CA MET A 54 -14.67 -87.03 -38.14
C MET A 54 -14.66 -85.70 -38.89
N LEU A 55 -15.37 -85.59 -40.01
CA LEU A 55 -15.50 -84.34 -40.78
C LEU A 55 -16.08 -83.20 -39.94
N MET A 56 -17.14 -83.47 -39.16
CA MET A 56 -17.71 -82.48 -38.24
C MET A 56 -16.69 -82.00 -37.20
N THR A 57 -15.90 -82.92 -36.64
CA THR A 57 -14.86 -82.60 -35.65
C THR A 57 -13.74 -81.75 -36.26
N LEU A 58 -13.38 -82.03 -37.52
CA LEU A 58 -12.41 -81.23 -38.27
C LEU A 58 -12.94 -79.83 -38.57
N ALA A 59 -14.20 -79.71 -39.02
CA ALA A 59 -14.84 -78.41 -39.27
C ALA A 59 -14.92 -77.53 -38.02
N GLN A 60 -15.24 -78.11 -36.86
CA GLN A 60 -15.20 -77.39 -35.58
C GLN A 60 -13.78 -76.93 -35.22
N SER A 61 -12.77 -77.73 -35.57
CA SER A 61 -11.37 -77.38 -35.33
C SER A 61 -10.90 -76.24 -36.22
N ASP A 62 -11.27 -76.25 -37.50
CA ASP A 62 -10.98 -75.16 -38.43
C ASP A 62 -11.66 -73.85 -37.99
N HIS A 63 -12.93 -73.92 -37.60
CA HIS A 63 -13.65 -72.75 -37.07
C HIS A 63 -12.97 -72.17 -35.81
N ALA A 64 -12.54 -73.02 -34.88
CA ALA A 64 -11.85 -72.58 -33.66
C ALA A 64 -10.53 -71.85 -33.98
N ILE A 65 -9.75 -72.36 -34.94
CA ILE A 65 -8.51 -71.71 -35.40
C ILE A 65 -8.80 -70.33 -36.00
N GLN A 66 -9.81 -70.24 -36.88
CA GLN A 66 -10.21 -68.98 -37.50
C GLN A 66 -10.69 -67.95 -36.46
N LYS A 67 -11.50 -68.39 -35.49
CA LYS A 67 -11.95 -67.55 -34.37
C LYS A 67 -10.76 -67.04 -33.55
N SER A 68 -9.81 -67.91 -33.18
CA SER A 68 -8.61 -67.53 -32.43
C SER A 68 -7.77 -66.50 -33.18
N ALA A 69 -7.57 -66.68 -34.49
CA ALA A 69 -6.86 -65.72 -35.33
C ALA A 69 -7.55 -64.33 -35.37
N GLN A 70 -8.89 -64.31 -35.42
CA GLN A 70 -9.66 -63.06 -35.38
C GLN A 70 -9.58 -62.37 -34.03
N VAL A 71 -9.69 -63.11 -32.93
CA VAL A 71 -9.55 -62.57 -31.56
C VAL A 71 -8.15 -62.00 -31.37
N TYR A 72 -7.11 -62.69 -31.83
CA TYR A 72 -5.74 -62.19 -31.80
C TYR A 72 -5.60 -60.85 -32.55
N LYS A 73 -6.15 -60.78 -33.78
CA LYS A 73 -6.14 -59.54 -34.57
C LYS A 73 -6.90 -58.41 -33.88
N MET A 74 -8.05 -58.69 -33.27
CA MET A 74 -8.83 -57.73 -32.50
C MET A 74 -8.02 -57.18 -31.32
N ASN A 75 -7.38 -58.06 -30.55
CA ASN A 75 -6.56 -57.68 -29.40
C ASN A 75 -5.37 -56.79 -29.80
N LEU A 76 -4.73 -57.06 -30.95
CA LEU A 76 -3.67 -56.18 -31.47
C LEU A 76 -4.20 -54.77 -31.76
N LEU A 77 -5.36 -54.67 -32.41
CA LEU A 77 -5.99 -53.37 -32.70
C LEU A 77 -6.41 -52.63 -31.43
N GLU A 78 -6.91 -53.34 -30.42
CA GLU A 78 -7.24 -52.76 -29.13
C GLU A 78 -5.98 -52.25 -28.41
N GLN A 79 -4.90 -53.02 -28.42
CA GLN A 79 -3.62 -52.61 -27.85
C GLN A 79 -3.08 -51.33 -28.50
N GLU A 80 -3.18 -51.21 -29.82
CA GLU A 80 -2.82 -49.99 -30.55
C GLU A 80 -3.67 -48.79 -30.12
N LYS A 81 -5.00 -48.97 -30.01
CA LYS A 81 -5.92 -47.91 -29.55
C LYS A 81 -5.59 -47.46 -28.12
N TYR A 82 -5.35 -48.40 -27.21
CA TYR A 82 -4.97 -48.08 -25.83
C TYR A 82 -3.63 -47.35 -25.77
N SER A 83 -2.66 -47.74 -26.59
CA SER A 83 -1.38 -47.02 -26.70
C SER A 83 -1.58 -45.57 -27.17
N GLN A 84 -2.41 -45.35 -28.20
CA GLN A 84 -2.72 -44.01 -28.69
C GLN A 84 -3.42 -43.16 -27.64
N LEU A 85 -4.41 -43.73 -26.93
CA LEU A 85 -5.11 -43.05 -25.85
C LEU A 85 -4.16 -42.65 -24.72
N ASN A 86 -3.25 -43.56 -24.32
CA ASN A 86 -2.27 -43.27 -23.27
C ASN A 86 -1.32 -42.13 -23.68
N GLN A 87 -0.91 -42.07 -24.95
CA GLN A 87 -0.12 -40.94 -25.48
C GLN A 87 -0.90 -39.63 -25.43
N GLN A 88 -2.20 -39.62 -25.74
CA GLN A 88 -3.03 -38.43 -25.65
C GLN A 88 -3.19 -37.95 -24.21
N ILE A 89 -3.40 -38.87 -23.26
CA ILE A 89 -3.47 -38.57 -21.83
C ILE A 89 -2.15 -37.96 -21.35
N GLY A 90 -1.01 -38.51 -21.78
CA GLY A 90 0.31 -37.95 -21.48
C GLY A 90 0.45 -36.50 -21.96
N LYS A 91 0.11 -36.23 -23.22
CA LYS A 91 0.12 -34.86 -23.79
C LYS A 91 -0.80 -33.90 -23.03
N TYR A 92 -2.00 -34.35 -22.66
CA TYR A 92 -2.95 -33.55 -21.88
C TYR A 92 -2.42 -33.24 -20.47
N SER A 93 -1.75 -34.20 -19.83
CA SER A 93 -1.10 -34.03 -18.53
C SER A 93 0.02 -32.99 -18.59
N GLU A 94 0.89 -33.07 -19.60
CA GLU A 94 1.97 -32.08 -19.84
C GLU A 94 1.42 -30.68 -20.08
N LEU A 95 0.37 -30.55 -20.89
CA LEU A 95 -0.29 -29.28 -21.18
C LEU A 95 -0.86 -28.66 -19.89
N ASN A 96 -1.53 -29.45 -19.06
CA ASN A 96 -2.07 -28.97 -17.78
C ASN A 96 -0.97 -28.51 -16.83
N GLN A 97 0.18 -29.21 -16.79
CA GLN A 97 1.33 -28.75 -16.01
C GLN A 97 1.85 -27.40 -16.51
N GLN A 98 1.89 -27.21 -17.82
CA GLN A 98 2.32 -25.93 -18.42
C GLN A 98 1.33 -24.80 -18.12
N ILE A 99 0.02 -25.06 -18.19
CA ILE A 99 -1.03 -24.11 -17.80
C ILE A 99 -0.85 -23.69 -16.33
N GLY A 100 -0.56 -24.63 -15.43
CA GLY A 100 -0.27 -24.35 -14.03
C GLY A 100 0.90 -23.37 -13.86
N LYS A 101 2.01 -23.59 -14.56
CA LYS A 101 3.18 -22.69 -14.53
C LYS A 101 2.85 -21.28 -15.02
N TYR A 102 2.10 -21.15 -16.12
CA TYR A 102 1.67 -19.85 -16.62
C TYR A 102 0.71 -19.15 -15.65
N SER A 103 -0.17 -19.90 -14.99
CA SER A 103 -1.08 -19.37 -13.97
C SER A 103 -0.31 -18.80 -12.78
N GLU A 104 0.69 -19.52 -12.27
CA GLU A 104 1.57 -19.06 -11.18
C GLU A 104 2.34 -17.80 -11.58
N LEU A 105 2.93 -17.77 -12.77
CA LEU A 105 3.64 -16.60 -13.29
C LEU A 105 2.72 -15.39 -13.40
N ASN A 106 1.50 -15.58 -13.90
CA ASN A 106 0.52 -14.51 -14.01
C ASN A 106 0.14 -13.96 -12.63
N GLN A 107 -0.05 -14.83 -11.64
CA GLN A 107 -0.33 -14.42 -10.26
C GLN A 107 0.84 -13.62 -9.67
N GLN A 108 2.08 -14.00 -9.94
CA GLN A 108 3.26 -13.24 -9.53
C GLN A 108 3.30 -11.85 -10.16
N ILE A 109 3.00 -11.73 -11.46
CA ILE A 109 2.94 -10.44 -12.16
C ILE A 109 1.87 -9.54 -11.54
N VAL A 110 0.67 -10.08 -11.28
CA VAL A 110 -0.42 -9.33 -10.64
C VAL A 110 0.01 -8.82 -9.25
N ASN A 111 0.64 -9.65 -8.44
CA ASN A 111 1.13 -9.24 -7.12
C ASN A 111 2.18 -8.14 -7.23
N GLN A 112 3.13 -8.24 -8.16
CA GLN A 112 4.15 -7.21 -8.38
C GLN A 112 3.55 -5.89 -8.84
N ILE A 113 2.53 -5.91 -9.70
CA ILE A 113 1.80 -4.71 -10.12
C ILE A 113 1.16 -4.05 -8.90
N GLN A 114 0.46 -4.83 -8.07
CA GLN A 114 -0.19 -4.32 -6.86
C GLN A 114 0.83 -3.71 -5.87
N GLU A 115 1.98 -4.33 -5.67
CA GLU A 115 3.06 -3.78 -4.85
C GLU A 115 3.61 -2.46 -5.43
N ALA A 116 3.79 -2.39 -6.74
CA ALA A 116 4.25 -1.18 -7.41
C ALA A 116 3.23 -0.04 -7.26
N GLU A 117 1.94 -0.33 -7.41
CA GLU A 117 0.86 0.64 -7.18
C GLU A 117 0.87 1.17 -5.75
N GLN A 118 1.01 0.29 -4.75
CA GLN A 118 1.12 0.69 -3.34
C GLN A 118 2.33 1.60 -3.10
N LYS A 119 3.49 1.28 -3.69
CA LYS A 119 4.68 2.14 -3.60
C LYS A 119 4.44 3.51 -4.22
N ILE A 120 3.79 3.58 -5.38
CA ILE A 120 3.43 4.85 -6.03
C ILE A 120 2.51 5.68 -5.13
N ILE A 121 1.51 5.06 -4.50
CA ILE A 121 0.60 5.75 -3.57
C ILE A 121 1.39 6.29 -2.36
N GLY A 122 2.28 5.48 -1.79
CA GLY A 122 3.17 5.89 -0.69
C GLY A 122 4.02 7.11 -1.07
N SER A 123 4.75 7.02 -2.18
CA SER A 123 5.60 8.13 -2.65
C SER A 123 4.81 9.39 -2.99
N LYS A 124 3.57 9.28 -3.49
CA LYS A 124 2.70 10.45 -3.70
C LYS A 124 2.35 11.14 -2.38
N LYS A 125 2.07 10.38 -1.32
CA LYS A 125 1.78 10.94 0.01
C LYS A 125 3.00 11.65 0.59
N GLU A 126 4.16 11.00 0.56
CA GLU A 126 5.43 11.59 0.99
C GLU A 126 5.75 12.88 0.23
N LEU A 127 5.51 12.91 -1.08
CA LEU A 127 5.71 14.11 -1.90
C LEU A 127 4.81 15.28 -1.45
N LEU A 128 3.55 15.01 -1.09
CA LEU A 128 2.64 16.04 -0.58
C LEU A 128 3.12 16.60 0.76
N GLU A 129 3.54 15.73 1.67
CA GLU A 129 4.10 16.12 2.97
C GLU A 129 5.38 16.96 2.79
N ALA A 130 6.30 16.52 1.92
CA ALA A 130 7.52 17.26 1.61
C ALA A 130 7.23 18.64 0.98
N LYS A 131 6.21 18.75 0.11
CA LYS A 131 5.77 20.04 -0.44
C LYS A 131 5.24 20.97 0.65
N GLN A 132 4.46 20.45 1.59
CA GLN A 132 3.95 21.24 2.70
C GLN A 132 5.08 21.75 3.60
N ILE A 133 6.03 20.88 3.94
CA ILE A 133 7.21 21.26 4.73
C ILE A 133 8.00 22.35 4.01
N ARG A 134 8.21 22.21 2.70
CA ARG A 134 8.91 23.23 1.91
C ARG A 134 8.17 24.58 1.93
N LYS A 135 6.84 24.58 1.79
CA LYS A 135 6.02 25.80 1.87
C LYS A 135 6.16 26.46 3.23
N ASN A 136 6.00 25.71 4.32
CA ASN A 136 6.16 26.22 5.68
C ASN A 136 7.55 26.82 5.90
N ARG A 137 8.60 26.15 5.41
CA ARG A 137 9.98 26.64 5.50
C ARG A 137 10.17 27.98 4.76
N GLN A 138 9.59 28.12 3.58
CA GLN A 138 9.62 29.39 2.83
C GLN A 138 8.88 30.52 3.54
N GLU A 139 7.73 30.21 4.17
CA GLU A 139 6.98 31.17 4.98
C GLU A 139 7.80 31.61 6.20
N TYR A 140 8.43 30.68 6.91
CA TYR A 140 9.32 31.01 8.04
C TYR A 140 10.53 31.84 7.60
N ASP A 141 11.17 31.51 6.48
CA ASP A 141 12.30 32.28 5.95
C ASP A 141 11.87 33.72 5.58
N THR A 142 10.65 33.89 5.06
CA THR A 142 10.09 35.21 4.73
C THR A 142 9.83 36.02 6.00
N MET A 143 9.14 35.43 6.99
CA MET A 143 8.91 36.07 8.28
C MET A 143 10.22 36.43 8.99
N ALA A 144 11.22 35.53 8.96
CA ALA A 144 12.52 35.78 9.57
C ALA A 144 13.24 36.98 8.91
N LYS A 145 13.17 37.10 7.58
CA LYS A 145 13.70 38.27 6.85
C LYS A 145 13.00 39.56 7.25
N ASP A 146 11.68 39.53 7.42
CA ASP A 146 10.93 40.71 7.87
C ASP A 146 11.25 41.07 9.32
N ILE A 147 11.37 40.09 10.21
CA ILE A 147 11.80 40.29 11.61
C ILE A 147 13.21 40.92 11.67
N GLN A 148 14.14 40.49 10.81
CA GLN A 148 15.49 41.08 10.75
C GLN A 148 15.52 42.55 10.34
N LYS A 149 14.46 43.10 9.73
CA LYS A 149 14.38 44.54 9.44
C LYS A 149 14.11 45.37 10.69
N HIS A 150 13.59 44.76 11.75
CA HIS A 150 13.33 45.44 13.01
C HIS A 150 14.56 45.40 13.93
N PRO A 151 14.75 46.42 14.77
CA PRO A 151 15.90 46.47 15.69
C PRO A 151 15.86 45.33 16.69
N ASP A 152 17.05 44.92 17.14
CA ASP A 152 17.18 43.84 18.11
C ASP A 152 16.41 44.17 19.40
N ARG A 153 15.65 43.18 19.89
CA ARG A 153 14.76 43.35 21.04
C ARG A 153 15.56 43.74 22.28
N LEU A 154 16.65 43.03 22.55
CA LEU A 154 17.45 43.23 23.76
C LEU A 154 18.07 44.63 23.78
N GLY A 155 18.61 45.06 22.64
CA GLY A 155 19.14 46.42 22.47
C GLY A 155 18.07 47.50 22.64
N THR A 156 16.86 47.29 22.11
CA THR A 156 15.77 48.25 22.20
C THR A 156 15.23 48.37 23.63
N THR A 157 15.14 47.24 24.36
CA THR A 157 14.74 47.24 25.77
C THR A 157 15.71 48.02 26.66
N LYS A 158 17.02 47.85 26.46
CA LYS A 158 18.02 48.64 27.21
C LYS A 158 17.91 50.14 26.95
N LYS A 159 17.67 50.54 25.70
CA LYS A 159 17.46 51.97 25.36
C LYS A 159 16.19 52.52 26.02
N LEU A 160 15.11 51.72 26.07
CA LEU A 160 13.89 52.08 26.78
C LEU A 160 14.13 52.28 28.29
N GLU A 161 14.89 51.38 28.91
CA GLU A 161 15.26 51.49 30.32
C GLU A 161 16.06 52.77 30.60
N LEU A 162 17.08 53.07 29.78
CA LEU A 162 17.87 54.30 29.91
C LEU A 162 17.02 55.57 29.75
N VAL A 163 16.17 55.62 28.72
CA VAL A 163 15.29 56.79 28.49
C VAL A 163 14.27 56.94 29.61
N ALA A 164 13.78 55.84 30.18
CA ALA A 164 12.89 55.88 31.34
C ALA A 164 13.59 56.45 32.58
N GLU A 165 14.86 56.09 32.79
CA GLU A 165 15.67 56.63 33.88
C GLU A 165 15.97 58.12 33.68
N GLU A 166 16.33 58.54 32.46
CA GLU A 166 16.51 59.95 32.10
C GLU A 166 15.22 60.76 32.30
N LEU A 167 14.06 60.23 31.88
CA LEU A 167 12.77 60.87 32.10
C LEU A 167 12.49 61.06 33.60
N SER A 168 12.75 60.03 34.42
CA SER A 168 12.57 60.12 35.87
C SER A 168 13.46 61.21 36.48
N GLN A 169 14.71 61.32 36.02
CA GLN A 169 15.63 62.36 36.48
C GLN A 169 15.17 63.76 36.04
N LEU A 170 14.70 63.91 34.79
CA LEU A 170 14.18 65.16 34.28
C LEU A 170 12.92 65.61 35.04
N GLU A 171 12.07 64.67 35.40
CA GLU A 171 10.84 64.93 36.16
C GLU A 171 11.16 65.35 37.59
N GLU A 172 12.16 64.73 38.22
CA GLU A 172 12.66 65.16 39.53
C GLU A 172 13.29 66.56 39.48
N THR A 173 14.15 66.83 38.50
CA THR A 173 14.75 68.15 38.33
C THR A 173 13.71 69.23 38.05
N LYS A 174 12.72 68.97 37.19
CA LYS A 174 11.57 69.86 36.96
C LYS A 174 10.85 70.17 38.27
N LYS A 175 10.53 69.15 39.08
CA LYS A 175 9.88 69.32 40.38
C LYS A 175 10.71 70.19 41.33
N THR A 176 12.03 70.01 41.38
CA THR A 176 12.90 70.87 42.20
C THR A 176 12.94 72.31 41.71
N MET A 177 12.90 72.55 40.39
CA MET A 177 12.87 73.90 39.82
C MET A 177 11.55 74.60 40.07
N GLU A 178 10.42 73.88 39.96
CA GLU A 178 9.09 74.39 40.33
C GLU A 178 9.05 74.81 41.79
N GLN A 179 9.58 73.98 42.70
CA GLN A 179 9.69 74.33 44.13
C GLN A 179 10.54 75.58 44.37
N LYS A 180 11.68 75.71 43.67
CA LYS A 180 12.53 76.91 43.76
C LYS A 180 11.80 78.15 43.24
N LEU A 181 11.07 78.03 42.13
CA LEU A 181 10.30 79.13 41.54
C LEU A 181 9.20 79.60 42.49
N ASP A 182 8.47 78.66 43.11
CA ASP A 182 7.46 78.98 44.13
C ASP A 182 8.07 79.65 45.37
N MET A 183 9.22 79.18 45.84
CA MET A 183 9.95 79.85 46.92
C MET A 183 10.34 81.29 46.54
N ARG A 184 10.81 81.51 45.31
CA ARG A 184 11.12 82.87 44.81
C ARG A 184 9.86 83.73 44.70
N ARG A 185 8.74 83.20 44.21
CA ARG A 185 7.45 83.91 44.18
C ARG A 185 7.02 84.35 45.59
N LYS A 186 7.14 83.47 46.58
CA LYS A 186 6.86 83.80 47.99
C LYS A 186 7.80 84.89 48.52
N GLN A 187 9.10 84.79 48.24
CA GLN A 187 10.08 85.82 48.62
C GLN A 187 9.79 87.18 47.97
N PHE A 188 9.44 87.21 46.68
CA PHE A 188 9.01 88.42 45.99
C PHE A 188 7.74 89.00 46.59
N HIS A 189 6.77 88.16 46.95
CA HIS A 189 5.55 88.63 47.61
C HIS A 189 5.85 89.30 48.95
N VAL A 190 6.72 88.71 49.78
CA VAL A 190 7.20 89.33 51.02
C VAL A 190 7.88 90.67 50.75
N LEU A 191 8.73 90.75 49.73
CA LEU A 191 9.40 92.00 49.35
C LEU A 191 8.38 93.07 48.91
N ILE A 192 7.38 92.70 48.11
CA ILE A 192 6.30 93.59 47.67
C ILE A 192 5.46 94.05 48.88
N SER A 193 5.13 93.16 49.82
CA SER A 193 4.45 93.52 51.06
C SER A 193 5.26 94.50 51.89
N ALA A 194 6.58 94.29 52.04
CA ALA A 194 7.47 95.22 52.73
C ALA A 194 7.58 96.57 52.01
N ILE A 195 7.57 96.58 50.67
CA ILE A 195 7.51 97.81 49.87
C ILE A 195 6.20 98.54 50.11
N HIS A 196 5.04 97.85 50.09
CA HIS A 196 3.74 98.46 50.38
C HIS A 196 3.67 98.97 51.84
N GLU A 197 4.26 98.26 52.81
CA GLU A 197 4.34 98.72 54.20
C GLU A 197 5.24 99.97 54.33
N LEU A 198 6.38 100.02 53.64
CA LEU A 198 7.23 101.21 53.58
C LEU A 198 6.52 102.37 52.88
N GLN A 199 5.75 102.11 51.81
CA GLN A 199 4.92 103.12 51.15
C GLN A 199 3.81 103.62 52.09
N ALA A 200 3.15 102.73 52.84
CA ALA A 200 2.14 103.12 53.82
C ALA A 200 2.74 103.96 54.97
N MET A 201 3.93 103.63 55.46
CA MET A 201 4.64 104.45 56.45
C MET A 201 5.07 105.82 55.89
N LEU A 202 5.46 105.89 54.61
CA LEU A 202 5.76 107.16 53.94
C LEU A 202 4.50 108.00 53.72
N GLU A 203 3.37 107.39 53.37
CA GLU A 203 2.06 108.06 53.30
C GLU A 203 1.57 108.54 54.67
N GLU A 204 1.88 107.81 55.75
CA GLU A 204 1.65 108.26 57.14
C GLU A 204 2.58 109.41 57.57
N GLU A 205 3.82 109.50 57.05
CA GLU A 205 4.73 110.63 57.28
C GLU A 205 4.36 111.88 56.46
N GLU A 206 3.85 111.73 55.22
CA GLU A 206 3.35 112.86 54.41
C GLU A 206 1.97 113.37 54.86
N GLY A 207 1.16 112.54 55.53
CA GLY A 207 -0.16 112.94 56.06
C GLY A 207 -0.12 113.83 57.32
N GLY A 208 1.06 114.07 57.89
CA GLY A 208 1.22 114.69 59.21
C GLY A 208 1.20 116.23 59.26
N MET A 209 1.40 116.95 58.15
CA MET A 209 1.36 118.42 58.15
C MET A 209 1.00 118.99 56.77
N VAL A 210 -0.26 119.41 56.58
CA VAL A 210 -0.69 120.80 56.27
C VAL A 210 -2.21 120.80 56.09
N GLN A 211 -2.89 121.66 56.86
CA GLN A 211 -4.31 121.99 56.70
C GLN A 211 -4.47 123.36 56.01
N GLU A 212 -5.45 123.39 55.09
CA GLU A 212 -6.34 124.49 54.66
C GLU A 212 -5.96 125.51 53.56
N GLY A 213 -6.86 125.62 52.56
CA GLY A 213 -6.98 126.77 51.63
C GLY A 213 -7.70 126.52 50.29
N GLU A 214 -9.03 126.41 50.30
CA GLU A 214 -10.06 126.84 49.30
C GLU A 214 -9.81 126.79 47.76
N THR A 215 -10.48 125.89 47.00
CA THR A 215 -11.78 125.97 46.27
C THR A 215 -11.71 126.36 44.78
N ALA A 216 -12.18 125.48 43.90
CA ALA A 216 -13.27 125.72 42.93
C ALA A 216 -13.50 124.53 41.96
N LYS A 217 -14.75 124.06 41.92
CA LYS A 217 -15.44 123.15 40.96
C LYS A 217 -15.47 123.74 39.52
N PRO A 218 -15.97 123.05 38.44
CA PRO A 218 -17.01 122.00 38.43
C PRO A 218 -16.90 120.85 37.37
N ASP A 219 -17.73 119.81 37.63
CA ASP A 219 -18.61 119.01 36.75
C ASP A 219 -18.28 118.75 35.27
N GLU A 220 -18.33 117.47 34.86
CA GLU A 220 -19.43 116.82 34.12
C GLU A 220 -19.01 115.37 33.78
N MET A 221 -19.70 114.37 34.33
CA MET A 221 -20.84 113.63 33.76
C MET A 221 -20.49 112.70 32.58
N ASP A 222 -20.61 111.41 32.90
CA ASP A 222 -21.39 110.38 32.20
C ASP A 222 -21.02 110.04 30.74
N THR A 223 -20.71 108.76 30.49
CA THR A 223 -21.60 107.87 29.73
C THR A 223 -20.93 106.51 29.48
N THR A 224 -21.67 105.46 29.88
CA THR A 224 -21.73 104.08 29.34
C THR A 224 -20.46 103.26 29.11
#